data_AF-A0A1G6TF83-F1
#
_entry.id   AF-A0A1G6TF83-F1
#
_cell.length_a   1.000
_cell.length_b   1.000
_cell.length_c   1.000
_cell.angle_alpha   90.00
_cell.angle_beta   90.00
_cell.angle_gamma   90.00
#
_symmetry.space_group_name_H-M   'P 1'
#
loop_
_entity.id
_entity.type
_entity.pdbx_description
1 polymer ?
#
loop_
_entity_poly.entity_id
_entity_poly.type
_entity_poly.pdbx_seq_one_letter_code
_entity_poly.pdbx_strand_id
1 'polypeptide(L)'
;MAAGFIPKYIEEYPLINLSTDDFLVIADEAVKRLDWKISFISETGIIAYKPMQIFSPGAEIRITIDNEKATLKSSSTGSEMVDMGRNKKLVLALIDILDEIKTTISTEELTSKYQIIKDNLVPDEDDILKLPPPTVSDQIAGFFSFFKPTKTYFITPILVNLNILIFILMVIKGVSFIEPDSQSLLNWGANFRPLTLDGQWWRLITNTFLHIGIIHLLLNMYALIYIGLLLEPYLGKLKFLSAYLLTGIAASVTSLWWHDLTISAGASGAIFGMYGVFLAMLTTDLIEKTARRAFLTSIGIFVAYNLINGVKGNIDNAAHIGGLLSGLIIGYSFTVSLKKPGDNGLSYAIIGSLTVITIIGSAMTFKNISNDLPIYQADMKRFSDIESMALEIYNLPKDTPKDKLLDEIKNRGIYYWNEDLELVKKDEKLKIPKPLLAQTGKLKEYCNLRLKCYQLIYKAIDEDTDKYKEQIETYNKQIQSIIDELKRVNSQ
;
A
#
# COMPACT_ATOMS: atom_id res chain seq x y z
N MET A 1 16.16 15.40 -7.91
CA MET A 1 16.45 16.53 -8.82
C MET A 1 16.69 15.92 -10.19
N ALA A 2 16.02 16.24 -11.30
CA ALA A 2 15.27 17.43 -11.70
C ALA A 2 14.01 17.05 -12.51
N ALA A 3 13.19 18.06 -12.78
CA ALA A 3 11.88 18.03 -13.45
C ALA A 3 11.76 17.08 -14.65
N GLY A 4 10.60 16.42 -14.75
CA GLY A 4 10.22 15.58 -15.87
C GLY A 4 10.13 16.37 -17.17
N PHE A 5 11.17 16.28 -17.99
CA PHE A 5 11.06 16.60 -19.41
C PHE A 5 10.54 15.36 -20.11
N ILE A 6 9.27 15.38 -20.53
CA ILE A 6 8.75 14.40 -21.49
C ILE A 6 9.68 14.48 -22.71
N PRO A 7 10.36 13.38 -23.08
CA PRO A 7 11.25 13.41 -24.23
C PRO A 7 10.47 13.81 -25.48
N LYS A 8 11.03 14.75 -26.24
CA LYS A 8 10.39 15.34 -27.41
C LYS A 8 11.43 15.70 -28.47
N TYR A 9 10.98 15.71 -29.73
CA TYR A 9 11.73 16.22 -30.87
C TYR A 9 10.86 17.19 -31.65
N ILE A 10 11.45 18.28 -32.14
CA ILE A 10 10.77 19.34 -32.88
C ILE A 10 11.62 19.66 -34.11
N GLU A 11 10.98 19.71 -35.27
CA GLU A 11 11.57 20.16 -36.54
C GLU A 11 10.63 21.18 -37.20
N GLU A 12 11.18 22.18 -37.89
CA GLU A 12 10.40 23.10 -38.72
C GLU A 12 10.38 22.61 -40.17
N TYR A 13 9.21 22.68 -40.81
CA TYR A 13 8.98 22.28 -42.20
C TYR A 13 8.48 23.49 -43.02
N PRO A 14 9.18 23.89 -44.09
CA PRO A 14 8.84 25.10 -44.83
C PRO A 14 7.68 24.90 -45.81
N LEU A 15 6.72 25.84 -45.84
CA LEU A 15 5.51 25.78 -46.68
C LEU A 15 5.71 26.38 -48.08
N ILE A 16 6.87 26.15 -48.70
CA ILE A 16 7.21 26.77 -50.00
C ILE A 16 6.17 26.33 -51.04
N ASN A 17 5.47 27.32 -51.60
CA ASN A 17 4.43 27.20 -52.62
C ASN A 17 3.20 26.36 -52.21
N LEU A 18 2.88 26.29 -50.92
CA LEU A 18 1.67 25.63 -50.41
C LEU A 18 0.84 26.61 -49.58
N SER A 19 -0.48 26.60 -49.78
CA SER A 19 -1.38 27.25 -48.83
C SER A 19 -1.49 26.43 -47.54
N THR A 20 -1.95 27.06 -46.45
CA THR A 20 -2.26 26.37 -45.18
C THR A 20 -3.23 25.21 -45.41
N ASP A 21 -4.26 25.42 -46.23
CA ASP A 21 -5.27 24.43 -46.57
C ASP A 21 -4.68 23.24 -47.33
N ASP A 22 -3.83 23.50 -48.33
CA ASP A 22 -3.15 22.46 -49.10
C ASP A 22 -2.24 21.63 -48.19
N PHE A 23 -1.47 22.29 -47.32
CA PHE A 23 -0.59 21.58 -46.40
C PHE A 23 -1.35 20.78 -45.36
N LEU A 24 -2.51 21.27 -44.89
CA LEU A 24 -3.36 20.55 -43.95
C LEU A 24 -3.83 19.21 -44.56
N VAL A 25 -4.21 19.20 -45.84
CA VAL A 25 -4.54 17.97 -46.58
C VAL A 25 -3.34 17.03 -46.69
N ILE A 26 -2.17 17.56 -47.06
CA ILE A 26 -0.94 16.77 -47.17
C ILE A 26 -0.57 16.13 -45.82
N ALA A 27 -0.71 16.88 -44.73
CA ALA A 27 -0.44 16.41 -43.37
C ALA A 27 -1.44 15.35 -42.91
N ASP A 28 -2.74 15.54 -43.18
CA ASP A 28 -3.78 14.55 -42.88
C ASP A 28 -3.53 13.22 -43.61
N GLU A 29 -3.20 13.27 -44.90
CA GLU A 29 -2.84 12.09 -45.70
C GLU A 29 -1.55 11.43 -45.21
N ALA A 30 -0.53 12.21 -44.85
CA ALA A 30 0.73 11.68 -44.33
C ALA A 30 0.53 10.91 -43.02
N VAL A 31 -0.24 11.49 -42.09
CA VAL A 31 -0.58 10.85 -40.81
C VAL A 31 -1.36 9.55 -41.04
N LYS A 32 -2.31 9.53 -41.99
CA LYS A 32 -3.07 8.33 -42.36
C LYS A 32 -2.18 7.24 -42.98
N ARG A 33 -1.26 7.60 -43.88
CA ARG A 33 -0.30 6.65 -44.48
C ARG A 33 0.64 6.01 -43.46
N LEU A 34 0.96 6.73 -42.39
CA LEU A 34 1.77 6.22 -41.28
C LEU A 34 0.99 5.36 -40.28
N ASP A 35 -0.29 5.09 -40.53
CA ASP A 35 -1.21 4.37 -39.65
C ASP A 35 -1.32 5.02 -38.25
N TRP A 36 -1.28 6.36 -38.20
CA TRP A 36 -1.45 7.14 -36.98
C TRP A 36 -2.88 7.64 -36.88
N LYS A 37 -3.37 7.74 -35.63
CA LYS A 37 -4.75 8.14 -35.37
C LYS A 37 -4.85 9.64 -35.13
N ILE A 38 -5.57 10.33 -36.00
CA ILE A 38 -5.90 11.74 -35.79
C ILE A 38 -6.90 11.84 -34.65
N SER A 39 -6.61 12.73 -33.71
CA SER A 39 -7.44 13.01 -32.54
C SER A 39 -8.03 14.42 -32.57
N PHE A 40 -7.39 15.33 -33.29
CA PHE A 40 -7.74 16.72 -33.39
C PHE A 40 -7.26 17.24 -34.74
N ILE A 41 -8.11 17.99 -35.43
CA ILE A 41 -7.79 18.68 -36.68
C ILE A 41 -8.51 20.02 -36.69
N SER A 42 -7.81 21.07 -37.10
CA SER A 42 -8.29 22.45 -37.17
C SER A 42 -7.59 23.16 -38.32
N GLU A 43 -7.98 24.41 -38.62
CA GLU A 43 -7.30 25.22 -39.64
C GLU A 43 -5.81 25.44 -39.33
N THR A 44 -5.39 25.38 -38.05
CA THR A 44 -3.99 25.57 -37.67
C THR A 44 -3.19 24.27 -37.52
N GLY A 45 -3.77 23.11 -37.82
CA GLY A 45 -3.02 21.85 -37.92
C GLY A 45 -3.69 20.64 -37.27
N ILE A 46 -2.87 19.66 -36.88
CA ILE A 46 -3.29 18.30 -36.54
C ILE A 46 -2.60 17.82 -35.25
N ILE A 47 -3.36 17.14 -34.37
CA ILE A 47 -2.81 16.28 -33.31
C ILE A 47 -3.16 14.82 -33.63
N ALA A 48 -2.14 14.00 -33.78
CA ALA A 48 -2.26 12.59 -34.05
C ALA A 48 -1.48 11.75 -33.02
N TYR A 49 -1.83 10.48 -32.92
CA TYR A 49 -1.19 9.55 -32.01
C TYR A 49 -0.71 8.31 -32.76
N LYS A 50 0.57 8.00 -32.57
CA LYS A 50 1.10 6.67 -32.89
C LYS A 50 0.61 5.70 -31.80
N PRO A 51 -0.13 4.64 -32.15
CA PRO A 51 -0.59 3.66 -31.16
C PRO A 51 0.58 2.95 -30.48
N MET A 52 0.39 2.60 -29.21
CA MET A 52 1.33 1.77 -28.46
C MET A 52 1.29 0.34 -29.04
N GLN A 53 2.47 -0.18 -29.36
CA GLN A 53 2.67 -1.58 -29.76
C GLN A 53 3.45 -2.31 -28.66
N ILE A 54 3.37 -3.65 -28.67
CA ILE A 54 4.13 -4.51 -27.77
C ILE A 54 5.62 -4.19 -28.04
N PHE A 55 6.31 -3.58 -27.06
CA PHE A 55 7.70 -3.08 -27.14
C PHE A 55 7.95 -1.73 -27.84
N SER A 56 6.92 -1.07 -28.38
CA SER A 56 7.06 0.30 -28.93
C SER A 56 6.01 1.23 -28.29
N PRO A 57 6.41 2.06 -27.32
CA PRO A 57 5.54 3.04 -26.69
C PRO A 57 4.88 3.98 -27.71
N GLY A 58 3.72 4.50 -27.31
CA GLY A 58 3.00 5.49 -28.11
C GLY A 58 3.73 6.83 -28.14
N ALA A 59 3.33 7.68 -29.09
CA ALA A 59 3.81 9.05 -29.19
C ALA A 59 2.67 9.97 -29.66
N GLU A 60 2.63 11.19 -29.13
CA GLU A 60 1.83 12.29 -29.64
C GLU A 60 2.62 12.98 -30.74
N ILE A 61 1.96 13.24 -31.86
CA ILE A 61 2.47 13.99 -32.99
C ILE A 61 1.61 15.24 -33.12
N ARG A 62 2.25 16.41 -33.04
CA ARG A 62 1.61 17.70 -33.17
C ARG A 62 2.20 18.41 -34.37
N ILE A 63 1.35 18.73 -35.33
CA ILE A 63 1.65 19.52 -36.53
C ILE A 63 0.93 20.84 -36.34
N THR A 64 1.68 21.93 -36.23
CA THR A 64 1.11 23.29 -36.12
C THR A 64 1.54 24.10 -37.31
N ILE A 65 0.59 24.70 -38.01
CA ILE A 65 0.80 25.43 -39.25
C ILE A 65 0.73 26.92 -38.94
N ASP A 66 1.74 27.66 -39.39
CA ASP A 66 1.77 29.12 -39.43
C ASP A 66 1.95 29.55 -40.90
N ASN A 67 1.73 30.83 -41.22
CA ASN A 67 1.65 31.35 -42.59
C ASN A 67 2.89 31.06 -43.47
N GLU A 68 4.05 30.76 -42.89
CA GLU A 68 5.30 30.50 -43.63
C GLU A 68 5.88 29.08 -43.42
N LYS A 69 5.48 28.40 -42.34
CA LYS A 69 6.09 27.13 -41.92
C LYS A 69 5.15 26.29 -41.06
N ALA A 70 5.38 24.99 -41.06
CA ALA A 70 4.79 24.06 -40.11
C ALA A 70 5.82 23.63 -39.05
N THR A 71 5.40 23.52 -37.80
CA THR A 71 6.19 22.93 -36.71
C THR A 71 5.74 21.49 -36.50
N LEU A 72 6.67 20.55 -36.67
CA LEU A 72 6.45 19.12 -36.50
C LEU A 72 7.05 18.68 -35.16
N LYS A 73 6.21 18.28 -34.22
CA LYS A 73 6.63 17.86 -32.88
C LYS A 73 6.19 16.45 -32.57
N SER A 74 7.11 15.62 -32.09
CA SER A 74 6.82 14.30 -31.52
C SER A 74 7.16 14.28 -30.03
N SER A 75 6.26 13.78 -29.18
CA SER A 75 6.45 13.66 -27.73
C SER A 75 6.03 12.28 -27.23
N SER A 76 6.82 11.70 -26.33
CA SER A 76 6.51 10.41 -25.71
C SER A 76 5.24 10.49 -24.85
N THR A 77 4.34 9.51 -24.95
CA THR A 77 3.09 9.47 -24.16
C THR A 77 3.16 8.51 -22.96
N GLY A 78 4.27 7.80 -22.77
CA GLY A 78 4.52 6.90 -21.63
C GLY A 78 5.36 7.53 -20.52
N SER A 79 5.57 6.80 -19.42
CA SER A 79 6.41 7.18 -18.28
C SER A 79 7.92 7.14 -18.56
N GLU A 80 8.32 7.30 -19.81
CA GLU A 80 9.69 7.12 -20.27
C GLU A 80 10.51 8.38 -20.05
N MET A 81 11.67 8.24 -19.40
CA MET A 81 12.57 9.35 -19.13
C MET A 81 13.70 9.51 -20.16
N VAL A 82 13.89 8.53 -21.07
CA VAL A 82 14.98 8.51 -22.05
C VAL A 82 14.43 8.22 -23.44
N ASP A 83 14.69 9.12 -24.39
CA ASP A 83 14.37 8.95 -25.81
C ASP A 83 15.65 8.60 -26.57
N MET A 84 15.79 7.32 -26.96
CA MET A 84 16.90 6.83 -27.77
C MET A 84 16.74 7.24 -29.25
N GLY A 85 16.45 8.53 -29.49
CA GLY A 85 16.22 9.11 -30.82
C GLY A 85 14.93 8.64 -31.50
N ARG A 86 13.96 8.08 -30.77
CA ARG A 86 12.69 7.61 -31.32
C ARG A 86 11.85 8.77 -31.82
N ASN A 87 11.66 9.82 -31.03
CA ASN A 87 10.83 10.95 -31.46
C ASN A 87 11.43 11.62 -32.71
N LYS A 88 12.76 11.68 -32.81
CA LYS A 88 13.45 12.11 -34.03
C LYS A 88 13.11 11.23 -35.24
N LYS A 89 13.19 9.90 -35.10
CA LYS A 89 12.82 8.97 -36.18
C LYS A 89 11.38 9.13 -36.64
N LEU A 90 10.45 9.39 -35.72
CA LEU A 90 9.04 9.61 -36.05
C LEU A 90 8.84 10.90 -36.84
N VAL A 91 9.49 12.00 -36.44
CA VAL A 91 9.41 13.27 -37.20
C VAL A 91 10.05 13.14 -38.57
N LEU A 92 11.19 12.46 -38.69
CA LEU A 92 11.82 12.22 -40.00
C LEU A 92 10.95 11.36 -40.92
N ALA A 93 10.35 10.28 -40.41
CA ALA A 93 9.41 9.47 -41.19
C ALA A 93 8.18 10.27 -41.65
N LEU A 94 7.71 11.23 -40.83
CA LEU A 94 6.65 12.14 -41.24
C LEU A 94 7.11 13.06 -42.37
N ILE A 95 8.31 13.65 -42.28
CA ILE A 95 8.87 14.51 -43.32
C ILE A 95 9.02 13.76 -44.65
N ASP A 96 9.55 12.52 -44.61
CA ASP A 96 9.72 11.70 -45.82
C ASP A 96 8.38 11.50 -46.57
N ILE A 97 7.30 11.22 -45.84
CA ILE A 97 5.96 11.05 -46.41
C ILE A 97 5.35 12.38 -46.87
N LEU A 98 5.56 13.47 -46.12
CA LEU A 98 5.11 14.81 -46.52
C LEU A 98 5.72 15.21 -47.88
N ASP A 99 7.02 14.99 -48.06
CA ASP A 99 7.74 15.30 -49.30
C ASP A 99 7.29 14.40 -50.48
N GLU A 100 7.03 13.12 -50.22
CA GLU A 100 6.47 12.20 -51.21
C GLU A 100 5.08 12.66 -51.68
N ILE A 101 4.18 13.00 -50.76
CA ILE A 101 2.82 13.44 -51.11
C ILE A 101 2.88 14.79 -51.84
N LYS A 102 3.67 15.74 -51.34
CA LYS A 102 3.83 17.08 -51.92
C LYS A 102 4.25 17.03 -53.39
N THR A 103 5.05 16.03 -53.79
CA THR A 103 5.53 15.87 -55.17
C THR A 103 4.59 15.08 -56.07
N THR A 104 3.62 14.35 -55.50
CA THR A 104 2.75 13.42 -56.25
C THR A 104 1.31 13.88 -56.36
N ILE A 105 0.82 14.68 -55.41
CA ILE A 105 -0.58 15.10 -55.35
C ILE A 105 -0.86 16.26 -56.32
N SER A 106 -1.99 16.20 -57.03
CA SER A 106 -2.42 17.27 -57.94
C SER A 106 -3.24 18.35 -57.23
N THR A 107 -3.29 19.56 -57.78
CA THR A 107 -4.06 20.68 -57.22
C THR A 107 -5.57 20.42 -57.17
N GLU A 108 -6.11 19.69 -58.16
CA GLU A 108 -7.52 19.27 -58.17
C GLU A 108 -7.80 18.29 -57.02
N GLU A 109 -6.87 17.37 -56.76
CA GLU A 109 -6.99 16.39 -55.69
C GLU A 109 -6.89 17.04 -54.30
N LEU A 110 -5.96 17.99 -54.10
CA LEU A 110 -5.87 18.81 -52.89
C LEU A 110 -7.20 19.51 -52.59
N THR A 111 -7.78 20.18 -53.59
CA THR A 111 -9.06 20.90 -53.44
C THR A 111 -10.18 19.94 -53.05
N SER A 112 -10.27 18.78 -53.70
CA SER A 112 -11.32 17.79 -53.42
C SER A 112 -11.20 17.19 -52.01
N LYS A 113 -9.98 16.88 -51.56
CA LYS A 113 -9.72 16.31 -50.24
C LYS A 113 -9.92 17.35 -49.13
N TYR A 114 -9.59 18.61 -49.39
CA TYR A 114 -9.86 19.69 -48.44
C TYR A 114 -11.36 19.80 -48.12
N GLN A 115 -12.23 19.71 -49.13
CA GLN A 115 -13.69 19.74 -48.88
C GLN A 115 -14.18 18.58 -47.99
N ILE A 116 -13.49 17.43 -48.01
CA ILE A 116 -13.85 16.28 -47.16
C ILE A 116 -13.46 16.52 -45.69
N ILE A 117 -12.32 17.16 -45.44
CA ILE A 117 -11.87 17.44 -44.07
C ILE A 117 -12.52 18.69 -43.47
N LYS A 118 -12.95 19.64 -44.31
CA LYS A 118 -13.50 20.93 -43.89
C LYS A 118 -14.64 20.81 -42.88
N ASP A 119 -15.57 19.88 -43.09
CA ASP A 119 -16.72 19.67 -42.21
C ASP A 119 -16.33 19.07 -40.84
N ASN A 120 -15.11 18.52 -40.72
CA ASN A 120 -14.58 17.90 -39.50
C ASN A 120 -13.57 18.79 -38.76
N LEU A 121 -13.30 20.01 -39.27
CA LEU A 121 -12.40 20.94 -38.60
C LEU A 121 -13.04 21.45 -37.32
N VAL A 122 -12.25 21.45 -36.25
CA VAL A 122 -12.66 22.08 -34.98
C VAL A 122 -12.71 23.60 -35.19
N PRO A 123 -13.78 24.28 -34.71
CA PRO A 123 -13.92 25.73 -34.81
C PRO A 123 -12.76 26.48 -34.15
N ASP A 124 -12.48 27.68 -34.64
CA ASP A 124 -11.35 28.51 -34.20
C ASP A 124 -11.33 28.81 -32.70
N GLU A 125 -12.51 28.94 -32.10
CA GLU A 125 -12.70 29.21 -30.66
C GLU A 125 -12.27 28.04 -29.76
N ASP A 126 -12.26 26.82 -30.30
CA ASP A 126 -11.87 25.58 -29.62
C ASP A 126 -10.48 25.09 -30.07
N ASP A 127 -9.71 25.93 -30.78
CA ASP A 127 -8.41 25.56 -31.34
C ASP A 127 -7.30 25.52 -30.29
N ILE A 128 -7.08 24.33 -29.73
CA ILE A 128 -6.04 24.06 -28.74
C ILE A 128 -4.60 24.09 -29.30
N LEU A 129 -4.41 24.17 -30.62
CA LEU A 129 -3.09 24.31 -31.23
C LEU A 129 -2.60 25.77 -31.17
N LYS A 130 -3.51 26.75 -31.06
CA LYS A 130 -3.18 28.17 -30.84
C LYS A 130 -2.76 28.48 -29.40
N LEU A 131 -3.04 27.59 -28.46
CA LEU A 131 -2.65 27.79 -27.07
C LEU A 131 -1.13 27.69 -26.93
N PRO A 132 -0.47 28.62 -26.22
CA PRO A 132 0.95 28.54 -25.97
C PRO A 132 1.29 27.23 -25.23
N PRO A 133 2.48 26.63 -25.47
CA PRO A 133 2.89 25.45 -24.73
C PRO A 133 2.85 25.73 -23.23
N PRO A 134 2.41 24.76 -22.41
CA PRO A 134 2.27 24.96 -20.98
C PRO A 134 3.60 25.41 -20.38
N THR A 135 3.58 26.56 -19.74
CA THR A 135 4.73 27.18 -19.11
C THR A 135 5.20 26.33 -17.92
N VAL A 136 6.42 26.58 -17.41
CA VAL A 136 6.88 25.95 -16.16
C VAL A 136 5.91 26.26 -15.02
N SER A 137 5.34 27.48 -14.98
CA SER A 137 4.28 27.84 -14.03
C SER A 137 3.02 26.98 -14.20
N ASP A 138 2.59 26.68 -15.42
CA ASP A 138 1.41 25.84 -15.68
C ASP A 138 1.66 24.38 -15.25
N GLN A 139 2.88 23.88 -15.45
CA GLN A 139 3.28 22.54 -15.00
C GLN A 139 3.33 22.45 -13.48
N ILE A 140 3.90 23.47 -12.81
CA ILE A 140 3.94 23.58 -11.35
C ILE A 140 2.51 23.69 -10.80
N ALA A 141 1.67 24.54 -11.38
CA ALA A 141 0.26 24.66 -11.01
C ALA A 141 -0.50 23.34 -11.21
N GLY A 142 -0.24 22.64 -12.31
CA GLY A 142 -0.78 21.31 -12.59
C GLY A 142 -0.37 20.28 -11.55
N PHE A 143 0.88 20.28 -11.11
CA PHE A 143 1.33 19.42 -10.02
C PHE A 143 0.62 19.75 -8.69
N PHE A 144 0.50 21.04 -8.35
CA PHE A 144 -0.20 21.44 -7.13
C PHE A 144 -1.72 21.17 -7.16
N SER A 145 -2.30 20.99 -8.35
CA SER A 145 -3.72 20.64 -8.49
C SER A 145 -4.08 19.30 -7.85
N PHE A 146 -3.15 18.34 -7.75
CA PHE A 146 -3.37 17.06 -7.07
C PHE A 146 -3.62 17.21 -5.57
N PHE A 147 -3.19 18.33 -4.98
CA PHE A 147 -3.35 18.63 -3.55
C PHE A 147 -4.51 19.59 -3.27
N LYS A 148 -5.22 20.06 -4.31
CA LYS A 148 -6.30 21.03 -4.20
C LYS A 148 -7.66 20.38 -4.46
N PRO A 149 -8.58 20.37 -3.48
CA PRO A 149 -9.95 19.89 -3.70
C PRO A 149 -10.68 20.66 -4.81
N THR A 150 -11.29 19.93 -5.74
CA THR A 150 -12.17 20.48 -6.79
C THR A 150 -13.58 19.87 -6.70
N LYS A 151 -14.50 20.26 -7.59
CA LYS A 151 -15.89 19.75 -7.55
C LYS A 151 -15.96 18.23 -7.78
N THR A 152 -15.14 17.69 -8.67
CA THR A 152 -15.11 16.27 -9.09
C THR A 152 -13.96 15.47 -8.47
N TYR A 153 -12.99 16.14 -7.83
CA TYR A 153 -11.82 15.55 -7.19
C TYR A 153 -11.57 16.24 -5.85
N PHE A 154 -12.43 15.96 -4.88
CA PHE A 154 -12.51 16.69 -3.60
C PHE A 154 -11.88 15.92 -2.44
N ILE A 155 -12.20 14.63 -2.33
CA ILE A 155 -11.82 13.76 -1.22
C ILE A 155 -10.39 13.27 -1.39
N THR A 156 -9.97 12.91 -2.60
CA THR A 156 -8.62 12.40 -2.83
C THR A 156 -7.53 13.38 -2.35
N PRO A 157 -7.57 14.68 -2.70
CA PRO A 157 -6.61 15.66 -2.15
C PRO A 157 -6.61 15.74 -0.63
N ILE A 158 -7.78 15.65 0.01
CA ILE A 158 -7.91 15.70 1.46
C ILE A 158 -7.21 14.50 2.09
N LEU A 159 -7.44 13.30 1.57
CA LEU A 159 -6.79 12.08 2.06
C LEU A 159 -5.28 12.14 1.83
N VAL A 160 -4.83 12.59 0.66
CA VAL A 160 -3.40 12.75 0.35
C VAL A 160 -2.73 13.73 1.33
N ASN A 161 -3.33 14.91 1.50
CA ASN A 161 -2.81 15.94 2.41
C ASN A 161 -2.78 15.46 3.86
N LEU A 162 -3.79 14.70 4.30
CA LEU A 162 -3.87 14.17 5.66
C LEU A 162 -2.75 13.14 5.92
N ASN A 163 -2.49 12.24 4.97
CA ASN A 163 -1.40 11.27 5.05
C ASN A 163 -0.02 11.97 5.11
N ILE A 164 0.19 12.98 4.27
CA ILE A 164 1.43 13.78 4.25
C ILE A 164 1.58 14.53 5.58
N LEU A 165 0.52 15.17 6.07
CA LEU A 165 0.53 15.90 7.34
C LEU A 165 0.89 14.98 8.51
N ILE A 166 0.24 13.81 8.62
CA ILE A 166 0.51 12.86 9.70
C ILE A 166 1.96 12.37 9.64
N PHE A 167 2.48 12.06 8.45
CA PHE A 167 3.88 11.67 8.30
C PHE A 167 4.86 12.78 8.71
N ILE A 168 4.60 14.04 8.32
CA ILE A 168 5.41 15.19 8.77
C ILE A 168 5.38 15.31 10.29
N LEU A 169 4.21 15.16 10.92
CA LEU A 169 4.07 15.23 12.37
C LEU A 169 4.82 14.09 13.08
N MET A 170 4.80 12.87 12.53
CA MET A 170 5.61 11.75 13.03
C MET A 170 7.10 12.11 13.04
N VAL A 171 7.60 12.65 11.93
CA VAL A 171 9.02 13.03 11.79
C VAL A 171 9.40 14.15 12.76
N ILE A 172 8.56 15.18 12.89
CA ILE A 172 8.77 16.27 13.86
C ILE A 172 8.82 15.75 15.31
N LYS A 173 8.10 14.66 15.61
CA LYS A 173 8.10 14.02 16.93
C LYS A 173 9.21 12.98 17.13
N GLY A 174 10.16 12.89 16.20
CA GLY A 174 11.35 12.04 16.33
C GLY A 174 11.23 10.65 15.72
N VAL A 175 10.15 10.35 14.98
CA VAL A 175 10.05 9.10 14.22
C VAL A 175 10.97 9.19 13.00
N SER A 176 11.72 8.12 12.72
CA SER A 176 12.64 8.05 11.58
C SER A 176 11.94 8.34 10.25
N PHE A 177 12.56 9.19 9.42
CA PHE A 177 12.06 9.55 8.09
C PHE A 177 12.11 8.38 7.09
N ILE A 178 13.06 7.46 7.27
CA ILE A 178 13.33 6.37 6.33
C ILE A 178 12.79 5.05 6.87
N GLU A 179 13.04 4.75 8.14
CA GLU A 179 12.78 3.45 8.76
C GLU A 179 12.28 3.65 10.20
N PRO A 180 10.97 3.93 10.40
CA PRO A 180 10.34 3.97 11.72
C PRO A 180 10.47 2.64 12.45
N ASP A 181 10.79 2.68 13.74
CA ASP A 181 10.77 1.50 14.59
C ASP A 181 9.33 1.10 14.98
N SER A 182 9.17 -0.17 15.36
CA SER A 182 7.90 -0.76 15.78
C SER A 182 7.23 0.00 16.92
N GLN A 183 7.97 0.43 17.93
CA GLN A 183 7.40 1.09 19.11
C GLN A 183 6.84 2.46 18.74
N SER A 184 7.57 3.23 17.93
CA SER A 184 7.10 4.50 17.37
C SER A 184 5.80 4.33 16.59
N LEU A 185 5.72 3.34 15.70
CA LEU A 185 4.51 3.06 14.92
C LEU A 185 3.32 2.69 15.82
N LEU A 186 3.53 1.86 16.84
CA LEU A 186 2.50 1.50 17.81
C LEU A 186 2.02 2.72 18.61
N ASN A 187 2.92 3.61 19.03
CA ASN A 187 2.56 4.83 19.75
C ASN A 187 1.70 5.78 18.89
N TRP A 188 1.91 5.78 17.57
CA TRP A 188 1.14 6.58 16.61
C TRP A 188 -0.17 5.94 16.15
N GLY A 189 -0.47 4.71 16.57
CA GLY A 189 -1.74 4.06 16.27
C GLY A 189 -1.68 3.04 15.13
N ALA A 190 -0.52 2.42 14.86
CA ALA A 190 -0.42 1.29 13.95
C ALA A 190 -1.30 0.12 14.43
N ASN A 191 -1.81 -0.67 13.49
CA ASN A 191 -2.68 -1.79 13.80
C ASN A 191 -1.85 -2.98 14.27
N PHE A 192 -2.21 -3.52 15.43
CA PHE A 192 -1.48 -4.62 16.06
C PHE A 192 -2.45 -5.39 16.95
N ARG A 193 -2.63 -6.68 16.64
CA ARG A 193 -3.70 -7.50 17.23
C ARG A 193 -3.78 -7.40 18.76
N PRO A 194 -2.67 -7.52 19.52
CA PRO A 194 -2.73 -7.47 20.97
C PRO A 194 -3.33 -6.19 21.53
N LEU A 195 -2.97 -5.03 20.96
CA LEU A 195 -3.48 -3.73 21.41
C LEU A 195 -4.87 -3.45 20.86
N THR A 196 -5.10 -3.75 19.58
CA THR A 196 -6.38 -3.45 18.92
C THR A 196 -7.54 -4.23 19.56
N LEU A 197 -7.30 -5.48 19.98
CA LEU A 197 -8.30 -6.28 20.71
C LEU A 197 -8.42 -5.93 22.19
N ASP A 198 -7.40 -5.31 22.78
CA ASP A 198 -7.38 -4.83 24.17
C ASP A 198 -7.96 -3.41 24.30
N GLY A 199 -9.07 -3.15 23.62
CA GLY A 199 -9.79 -1.89 23.68
C GLY A 199 -9.29 -0.79 22.74
N GLN A 200 -8.16 -0.97 22.03
CA GLN A 200 -7.61 0.05 21.12
C GLN A 200 -8.16 -0.02 19.68
N TRP A 201 -9.48 -0.18 19.55
CA TRP A 201 -10.17 -0.42 18.26
C TRP A 201 -9.98 0.69 17.22
N TRP A 202 -9.69 1.92 17.63
CA TRP A 202 -9.43 3.05 16.72
C TRP A 202 -8.21 2.80 15.83
N ARG A 203 -7.32 1.87 16.22
CA ARG A 203 -6.19 1.39 15.42
C ARG A 203 -6.62 0.83 14.06
N LEU A 204 -7.85 0.34 13.92
CA LEU A 204 -8.41 -0.11 12.62
C LEU A 204 -8.52 1.03 11.59
N ILE A 205 -8.57 2.28 12.04
CA ILE A 205 -8.69 3.46 11.17
C ILE A 205 -7.35 4.20 11.12
N THR A 206 -6.74 4.49 12.28
CA THR A 206 -5.53 5.33 12.34
C THR A 206 -4.37 4.74 11.57
N ASN A 207 -4.22 3.41 11.54
CA ASN A 207 -3.14 2.76 10.80
C ASN A 207 -3.14 3.08 9.29
N THR A 208 -4.33 3.37 8.73
CA THR A 208 -4.49 3.70 7.30
C THR A 208 -3.88 5.05 6.93
N PHE A 209 -3.41 5.82 7.92
CA PHE A 209 -2.76 7.11 7.71
C PHE A 209 -1.27 7.14 8.11
N LEU A 210 -0.76 6.05 8.66
CA LEU A 210 0.64 5.93 9.09
C LEU A 210 1.49 5.33 7.97
N HIS A 211 2.78 5.68 7.93
CA HIS A 211 3.70 5.14 6.92
C HIS A 211 5.04 4.77 7.53
N ILE A 212 5.55 3.60 7.15
CA ILE A 212 6.85 3.06 7.54
C ILE A 212 8.04 3.67 6.79
N GLY A 213 7.97 4.96 6.44
CA GLY A 213 9.04 5.69 5.76
C GLY A 213 8.60 6.45 4.52
N ILE A 214 9.47 7.34 4.02
CA ILE A 214 9.14 8.26 2.92
C ILE A 214 8.81 7.56 1.61
N ILE A 215 9.54 6.50 1.24
CA ILE A 215 9.30 5.78 -0.02
C ILE A 215 7.93 5.11 0.02
N HIS A 216 7.57 4.53 1.16
CA HIS A 216 6.25 3.92 1.36
C HIS A 216 5.13 4.97 1.27
N LEU A 217 5.32 6.17 1.84
CA LEU A 217 4.37 7.28 1.69
C LEU A 217 4.21 7.68 0.21
N LEU A 218 5.32 7.93 -0.49
CA LEU A 218 5.28 8.41 -1.88
C LEU A 218 4.59 7.42 -2.81
N LEU A 219 4.85 6.12 -2.66
CA LEU A 219 4.21 5.08 -3.47
C LEU A 219 2.70 4.99 -3.17
N ASN A 220 2.29 5.09 -1.90
CA ASN A 220 0.87 5.11 -1.55
C ASN A 220 0.17 6.37 -2.07
N MET A 221 0.79 7.53 -1.95
CA MET A 221 0.20 8.78 -2.45
C MET A 221 0.08 8.76 -3.98
N TYR A 222 1.09 8.24 -4.68
CA TYR A 222 1.00 8.03 -6.12
C TYR A 222 -0.18 7.12 -6.49
N ALA A 223 -0.31 5.96 -5.84
CA ALA A 223 -1.41 5.04 -6.10
C ALA A 223 -2.78 5.64 -5.75
N LEU A 224 -2.89 6.36 -4.64
CA LEU A 224 -4.11 7.03 -4.19
C LEU A 224 -4.54 8.16 -5.14
N ILE A 225 -3.58 8.98 -5.59
CA ILE A 225 -3.84 10.04 -6.59
C ILE A 225 -4.33 9.40 -7.89
N TYR A 226 -3.61 8.38 -8.39
CA TYR A 226 -3.97 7.70 -9.64
C TYR A 226 -5.38 7.11 -9.60
N ILE A 227 -5.70 6.32 -8.57
CA ILE A 227 -7.05 5.73 -8.46
C ILE A 227 -8.10 6.80 -8.18
N GLY A 228 -7.79 7.85 -7.41
CA GLY A 228 -8.69 8.94 -7.12
C GLY A 228 -9.10 9.74 -8.37
N LEU A 229 -8.15 10.03 -9.26
CA LEU A 229 -8.42 10.71 -10.53
C LEU A 229 -9.35 9.89 -11.42
N LEU A 230 -9.21 8.56 -11.39
CA LEU A 230 -10.04 7.66 -12.18
C LEU A 230 -11.40 7.40 -11.55
N LEU A 231 -11.49 7.28 -10.24
CA LEU A 231 -12.65 6.71 -9.55
C LEU A 231 -13.55 7.77 -8.89
N GLU A 232 -12.98 8.82 -8.31
CA GLU A 232 -13.76 9.86 -7.61
C GLU A 232 -14.78 10.57 -8.52
N PRO A 233 -14.48 10.89 -9.79
CA PRO A 233 -15.45 11.51 -10.69
C PRO A 233 -16.71 10.67 -10.93
N TYR A 234 -16.59 9.34 -10.89
CA TYR A 234 -17.75 8.44 -11.05
C TYR A 234 -18.53 8.24 -9.76
N LEU A 235 -17.83 8.12 -8.63
CA LEU A 235 -18.48 7.83 -7.33
C LEU A 235 -19.06 9.08 -6.67
N GLY A 236 -18.42 10.23 -6.89
CA GLY A 236 -18.64 11.43 -6.10
C GLY A 236 -18.13 11.28 -4.66
N LYS A 237 -18.19 12.40 -3.92
CA LYS A 237 -17.54 12.57 -2.61
C LYS A 237 -17.91 11.50 -1.59
N LEU A 238 -19.21 11.28 -1.41
CA LEU A 238 -19.71 10.43 -0.32
C LEU A 238 -19.38 8.95 -0.54
N LYS A 239 -19.66 8.41 -1.73
CA LYS A 239 -19.36 7.02 -2.06
C LYS A 239 -17.86 6.75 -2.04
N PHE A 240 -17.05 7.67 -2.58
CA PHE A 240 -15.59 7.56 -2.56
C PHE A 240 -15.04 7.51 -1.11
N LEU A 241 -15.44 8.47 -0.26
CA LEU A 241 -14.99 8.50 1.14
C LEU A 241 -15.43 7.25 1.90
N SER A 242 -16.69 6.83 1.75
CA SER A 242 -17.20 5.64 2.42
C SER A 242 -16.49 4.36 1.96
N ALA A 243 -16.18 4.21 0.67
CA ALA A 243 -15.41 3.09 0.16
C ALA A 243 -14.00 3.07 0.76
N TYR A 244 -13.30 4.21 0.80
CA TYR A 244 -11.94 4.28 1.36
C TYR A 244 -11.92 3.86 2.83
N LEU A 245 -12.86 4.38 3.64
CA LEU A 245 -12.92 4.05 5.06
C LEU A 245 -13.34 2.60 5.33
N LEU A 246 -14.40 2.12 4.65
CA LEU A 246 -14.91 0.77 4.88
C LEU A 246 -13.93 -0.30 4.41
N THR A 247 -13.28 -0.10 3.27
CA THR A 247 -12.23 -1.03 2.79
C THR A 247 -10.97 -0.95 3.65
N GLY A 248 -10.61 0.23 4.17
CA GLY A 248 -9.51 0.38 5.13
C GLY A 248 -9.75 -0.38 6.44
N ILE A 249 -10.97 -0.30 6.99
CA ILE A 249 -11.35 -1.08 8.18
C ILE A 249 -11.35 -2.58 7.85
N ALA A 250 -11.95 -2.99 6.73
CA ALA A 250 -11.98 -4.39 6.32
C ALA A 250 -10.57 -4.96 6.13
N ALA A 251 -9.68 -4.23 5.47
CA ALA A 251 -8.26 -4.58 5.32
C ALA A 251 -7.57 -4.75 6.68
N SER A 252 -7.81 -3.81 7.61
CA SER A 252 -7.24 -3.87 8.96
C SER A 252 -7.73 -5.09 9.73
N VAL A 253 -9.02 -5.41 9.63
CA VAL A 253 -9.61 -6.61 10.25
C VAL A 253 -9.07 -7.89 9.63
N THR A 254 -8.88 -7.94 8.31
CA THR A 254 -8.27 -9.10 7.63
C THR A 254 -6.82 -9.30 8.07
N SER A 255 -6.05 -8.21 8.20
CA SER A 255 -4.70 -8.26 8.76
C SER A 255 -4.69 -8.81 10.18
N LEU A 256 -5.59 -8.33 11.05
CA LEU A 256 -5.75 -8.87 12.40
C LEU A 256 -6.12 -10.35 12.39
N TRP A 257 -6.99 -10.80 11.49
CA TRP A 257 -7.38 -12.21 11.43
C TRP A 257 -6.22 -13.11 10.96
N TRP A 258 -5.39 -12.61 10.04
CA TRP A 258 -4.29 -13.39 9.44
C TRP A 258 -3.03 -13.41 10.29
N HIS A 259 -2.74 -12.31 10.99
CA HIS A 259 -1.46 -12.09 11.68
C HIS A 259 -1.62 -11.91 13.18
N ASP A 260 -0.82 -12.66 13.94
CA ASP A 260 -0.84 -12.62 15.41
C ASP A 260 -0.05 -11.41 15.96
N LEU A 261 1.14 -11.14 15.40
CA LEU A 261 2.06 -10.09 15.88
C LEU A 261 2.52 -9.10 14.82
N THR A 262 1.94 -9.12 13.61
CA THR A 262 2.36 -8.16 12.59
C THR A 262 1.87 -6.77 12.96
N ILE A 263 2.77 -5.79 12.92
CA ILE A 263 2.43 -4.38 13.01
C ILE A 263 2.13 -3.90 11.59
N SER A 264 0.90 -3.42 11.38
CA SER A 264 0.43 -2.95 10.09
C SER A 264 0.22 -1.43 10.12
N ALA A 265 0.79 -0.74 9.14
CA ALA A 265 0.70 0.71 8.97
C ALA A 265 0.80 1.06 7.48
N GLY A 266 -0.20 1.76 6.94
CA GLY A 266 -0.22 2.16 5.54
C GLY A 266 -1.62 2.36 4.99
N ALA A 267 -1.77 3.34 4.11
CA ALA A 267 -2.99 3.53 3.32
C ALA A 267 -3.27 2.39 2.33
N SER A 268 -2.29 1.52 2.06
CA SER A 268 -2.33 0.55 0.98
C SER A 268 -3.51 -0.40 1.04
N GLY A 269 -3.98 -0.82 2.22
CA GLY A 269 -5.17 -1.67 2.35
C GLY A 269 -6.43 -0.99 1.81
N ALA A 270 -6.66 0.28 2.19
CA ALA A 270 -7.75 1.09 1.67
C ALA A 270 -7.59 1.37 0.16
N ILE A 271 -6.37 1.65 -0.30
CA ILE A 271 -6.06 1.89 -1.72
C ILE A 271 -6.39 0.64 -2.55
N PHE A 272 -5.97 -0.55 -2.12
CA PHE A 272 -6.36 -1.81 -2.76
C PHE A 272 -7.87 -2.01 -2.79
N GLY A 273 -8.57 -1.58 -1.75
CA GLY A 273 -10.02 -1.50 -1.75
C GLY A 273 -10.58 -0.58 -2.83
N MET A 274 -10.03 0.61 -3.01
CA MET A 274 -10.44 1.51 -4.10
C MET A 274 -10.18 0.89 -5.49
N TYR A 275 -9.06 0.18 -5.66
CA TYR A 275 -8.82 -0.59 -6.89
C TYR A 275 -9.83 -1.74 -7.06
N GLY A 276 -10.23 -2.41 -5.98
CA GLY A 276 -11.30 -3.42 -6.00
C GLY A 276 -12.65 -2.83 -6.42
N VAL A 277 -13.00 -1.65 -5.90
CA VAL A 277 -14.21 -0.93 -6.31
C VAL A 277 -14.18 -0.64 -7.81
N PHE A 278 -13.06 -0.11 -8.30
CA PHE A 278 -12.94 0.23 -9.72
C PHE A 278 -12.94 -1.02 -10.62
N LEU A 279 -12.31 -2.11 -10.21
CA LEU A 279 -12.38 -3.40 -10.90
C LEU A 279 -13.81 -3.92 -11.02
N ALA A 280 -14.61 -3.84 -9.94
CA ALA A 280 -16.03 -4.21 -10.00
C ALA A 280 -16.82 -3.30 -10.96
N MET A 281 -16.50 -2.01 -11.04
CA MET A 281 -17.15 -1.13 -12.01
C MET A 281 -16.76 -1.46 -13.47
N LEU A 282 -15.49 -1.82 -13.71
CA LEU A 282 -14.99 -2.18 -15.04
C LEU A 282 -15.63 -3.45 -15.60
N THR A 283 -16.17 -4.33 -14.76
CA THR A 283 -16.94 -5.50 -15.21
C THR A 283 -18.39 -5.17 -15.58
N THR A 284 -18.85 -3.92 -15.35
CA THR A 284 -20.20 -3.45 -15.70
C THR A 284 -20.20 -2.55 -16.95
N ASP A 285 -21.38 -2.09 -17.37
CA ASP A 285 -21.61 -1.12 -18.45
C ASP A 285 -21.37 0.34 -18.05
N LEU A 286 -20.97 0.61 -16.80
CA LEU A 286 -20.73 1.98 -16.30
C LEU A 286 -19.50 2.66 -16.93
N ILE A 287 -18.54 1.88 -17.43
CA ILE A 287 -17.32 2.40 -18.08
C ILE A 287 -17.33 2.02 -19.55
N GLU A 288 -17.03 3.01 -20.40
CA GLU A 288 -16.99 2.85 -21.86
C GLU A 288 -16.09 1.68 -22.28
N LYS A 289 -16.54 0.89 -23.27
CA LYS A 289 -15.88 -0.34 -23.70
C LYS A 289 -14.44 -0.12 -24.18
N THR A 290 -14.18 1.01 -24.84
CA THR A 290 -12.87 1.40 -25.39
C THR A 290 -11.83 1.60 -24.28
N ALA A 291 -12.19 2.34 -23.22
CA ALA A 291 -11.32 2.61 -22.07
C ALA A 291 -11.16 1.40 -21.13
N ARG A 292 -12.18 0.55 -21.05
CA ARG A 292 -12.23 -0.61 -20.13
C ARG A 292 -11.05 -1.55 -20.27
N ARG A 293 -10.67 -1.93 -21.50
CA ARG A 293 -9.57 -2.89 -21.72
C ARG A 293 -8.23 -2.35 -21.22
N ALA A 294 -7.97 -1.05 -21.43
CA ALA A 294 -6.76 -0.39 -20.98
C ALA A 294 -6.72 -0.30 -19.44
N PHE A 295 -7.83 0.07 -18.81
CA PHE A 295 -7.91 0.14 -17.35
C PHE A 295 -7.80 -1.24 -16.68
N LEU A 296 -8.51 -2.26 -17.18
CA LEU A 296 -8.38 -3.63 -16.67
C LEU A 296 -6.94 -4.14 -16.77
N THR A 297 -6.26 -3.90 -17.89
CA THR A 297 -4.87 -4.31 -18.08
C THR A 297 -3.94 -3.59 -17.10
N SER A 298 -4.00 -2.26 -17.03
CA SER A 298 -3.12 -1.46 -16.16
C SER A 298 -3.33 -1.78 -14.67
N ILE A 299 -4.59 -1.87 -14.23
CA ILE A 299 -4.92 -2.18 -12.84
C ILE A 299 -4.59 -3.63 -12.51
N GLY A 300 -4.90 -4.56 -13.40
CA GLY A 300 -4.57 -5.97 -13.23
C GLY A 300 -3.08 -6.19 -13.04
N ILE A 301 -2.25 -5.53 -13.87
CA ILE A 301 -0.78 -5.56 -13.73
C ILE A 301 -0.35 -4.94 -12.40
N PHE A 302 -0.89 -3.77 -12.03
CA PHE A 302 -0.54 -3.10 -10.77
C PHE A 302 -0.86 -3.97 -9.55
N VAL A 303 -2.07 -4.54 -9.48
CA VAL A 303 -2.52 -5.40 -8.38
C VAL A 303 -1.65 -6.66 -8.31
N ALA A 304 -1.44 -7.34 -9.45
CA ALA A 304 -0.62 -8.55 -9.49
C ALA A 304 0.82 -8.27 -9.06
N TYR A 305 1.44 -7.21 -9.58
CA TYR A 305 2.81 -6.83 -9.24
C TYR A 305 2.98 -6.56 -7.74
N ASN A 306 2.07 -5.80 -7.13
CA ASN A 306 2.16 -5.48 -5.71
C ASN A 306 1.92 -6.71 -4.81
N LEU A 307 0.94 -7.58 -5.14
CA LEU A 307 0.70 -8.82 -4.39
C LEU A 307 1.88 -9.79 -4.49
N ILE A 308 2.49 -9.94 -5.67
CA ILE A 308 3.69 -10.77 -5.87
C ILE A 308 4.86 -10.21 -5.05
N ASN A 309 5.06 -8.90 -5.06
CA ASN A 309 6.11 -8.28 -4.25
C ASN A 309 5.85 -8.45 -2.75
N GLY A 310 4.60 -8.44 -2.31
CA GLY A 310 4.31 -8.63 -0.88
C GLY A 310 4.61 -10.02 -0.34
N VAL A 311 4.81 -11.02 -1.22
CA VAL A 311 5.33 -12.34 -0.82
C VAL A 311 6.79 -12.26 -0.33
N LYS A 312 7.54 -11.23 -0.74
CA LYS A 312 8.98 -11.07 -0.41
C LYS A 312 9.24 -10.53 1.01
N GLY A 313 8.20 -10.28 1.82
CA GLY A 313 8.31 -9.71 3.16
C GLY A 313 8.21 -8.18 3.18
N ASN A 314 7.86 -7.62 4.34
CA ASN A 314 7.65 -6.18 4.61
C ASN A 314 6.36 -5.54 4.07
N ILE A 315 5.47 -6.32 3.44
CA ILE A 315 4.17 -5.84 2.95
C ILE A 315 3.07 -6.73 3.52
N ASP A 316 2.02 -6.11 4.04
CA ASP A 316 0.86 -6.79 4.58
C ASP A 316 -0.11 -7.22 3.46
N ASN A 317 0.18 -8.37 2.86
CA ASN A 317 -0.66 -8.96 1.82
C ASN A 317 -2.07 -9.34 2.34
N ALA A 318 -2.22 -9.63 3.63
CA ALA A 318 -3.53 -9.89 4.21
C ALA A 318 -4.41 -8.63 4.15
N ALA A 319 -3.85 -7.46 4.49
CA ALA A 319 -4.53 -6.19 4.32
C ALA A 319 -4.84 -5.88 2.85
N HIS A 320 -3.92 -6.14 1.92
CA HIS A 320 -4.16 -5.90 0.48
C HIS A 320 -5.29 -6.78 -0.07
N ILE A 321 -5.30 -8.07 0.28
CA ILE A 321 -6.35 -9.01 -0.14
C ILE A 321 -7.70 -8.63 0.50
N GLY A 322 -7.72 -8.35 1.80
CA GLY A 322 -8.93 -7.92 2.51
C GLY A 322 -9.52 -6.62 1.95
N GLY A 323 -8.64 -5.65 1.65
CA GLY A 323 -8.99 -4.42 0.96
C GLY A 323 -9.60 -4.71 -0.41
N LEU A 324 -8.88 -5.43 -1.28
CA LEU A 324 -9.33 -5.73 -2.65
C LEU A 324 -10.68 -6.45 -2.69
N LEU A 325 -10.87 -7.48 -1.87
CA LEU A 325 -12.12 -8.25 -1.82
C LEU A 325 -13.29 -7.43 -1.28
N SER A 326 -13.09 -6.67 -0.21
CA SER A 326 -14.13 -5.76 0.30
C SER A 326 -14.47 -4.67 -0.71
N GLY A 327 -13.46 -4.16 -1.43
CA GLY A 327 -13.61 -3.22 -2.52
C GLY A 327 -14.49 -3.76 -3.65
N LEU A 328 -14.29 -5.01 -4.07
CA LEU A 328 -15.14 -5.65 -5.09
C LEU A 328 -16.61 -5.70 -4.63
N ILE A 329 -16.86 -6.12 -3.39
CA ILE A 329 -18.22 -6.21 -2.81
C ILE A 329 -18.88 -4.81 -2.76
N ILE A 330 -18.15 -3.81 -2.27
CA ILE A 330 -18.63 -2.42 -2.18
C ILE A 330 -18.87 -1.85 -3.57
N GLY A 331 -17.98 -2.10 -4.54
CA GLY A 331 -18.11 -1.63 -5.91
C GLY A 331 -19.36 -2.20 -6.60
N TYR A 332 -19.59 -3.51 -6.51
CA TYR A 332 -20.82 -4.11 -7.03
C TYR A 332 -22.06 -3.54 -6.35
N SER A 333 -22.02 -3.31 -5.03
CA SER A 333 -23.14 -2.70 -4.31
C SER A 333 -23.42 -1.27 -4.82
N PHE A 334 -22.39 -0.47 -5.06
CA PHE A 334 -22.55 0.90 -5.58
C PHE A 334 -23.08 0.95 -7.02
N THR A 335 -22.79 -0.05 -7.86
CA THR A 335 -23.30 -0.07 -9.25
C THR A 335 -24.81 0.08 -9.32
N VAL A 336 -25.55 -0.46 -8.33
CA VAL A 336 -27.02 -0.35 -8.22
C VAL A 336 -27.46 1.10 -8.10
N SER A 337 -26.78 1.89 -7.24
CA SER A 337 -27.08 3.31 -7.06
C SER A 337 -26.53 4.20 -8.19
N LEU A 338 -25.40 3.84 -8.80
CA LEU A 338 -24.80 4.59 -9.91
C LEU A 338 -25.67 4.54 -11.16
N LYS A 339 -26.43 3.45 -11.36
CA LYS A 339 -27.44 3.34 -12.43
C LYS A 339 -28.70 4.18 -12.18
N LYS A 340 -28.85 4.77 -10.98
CA LYS A 340 -29.97 5.63 -10.58
C LYS A 340 -29.47 6.96 -9.98
N PRO A 341 -28.82 7.84 -10.78
CA PRO A 341 -28.09 9.00 -10.27
C PRO A 341 -28.91 10.10 -9.57
N GLY A 342 -30.24 9.98 -9.48
CA GLY A 342 -31.12 10.87 -8.69
C GLY A 342 -31.59 10.31 -7.34
N ASP A 343 -31.31 9.04 -7.04
CA ASP A 343 -31.79 8.37 -5.82
C ASP A 343 -30.74 8.41 -4.70
N ASN A 344 -30.69 9.55 -4.01
CA ASN A 344 -29.81 9.72 -2.85
C ASN A 344 -30.18 8.79 -1.69
N GLY A 345 -31.47 8.45 -1.54
CA GLY A 345 -31.96 7.54 -0.50
C GLY A 345 -31.35 6.15 -0.64
N LEU A 346 -31.32 5.62 -1.86
CA LEU A 346 -30.66 4.34 -2.17
C LEU A 346 -29.15 4.38 -1.90
N SER A 347 -28.49 5.48 -2.24
CA SER A 347 -27.06 5.65 -1.94
C SER A 347 -26.79 5.60 -0.43
N TYR A 348 -27.59 6.30 0.38
CA TYR A 348 -27.48 6.27 1.84
C TYR A 348 -27.80 4.89 2.42
N ALA A 349 -28.83 4.21 1.91
CA ALA A 349 -29.20 2.87 2.35
C ALA A 349 -28.10 1.83 2.09
N ILE A 350 -27.43 1.90 0.93
CA ILE A 350 -26.31 1.02 0.61
C ILE A 350 -25.12 1.31 1.53
N ILE A 351 -24.73 2.59 1.68
CA ILE A 351 -23.62 2.96 2.58
C ILE A 351 -23.91 2.55 4.03
N GLY A 352 -25.13 2.78 4.50
CA GLY A 352 -25.57 2.37 5.84
C GLY A 352 -25.50 0.86 6.04
N SER A 353 -26.03 0.09 5.08
CA SER A 353 -25.99 -1.38 5.11
C SER A 353 -24.55 -1.90 5.12
N LEU A 354 -23.68 -1.38 4.24
CA LEU A 354 -22.28 -1.76 4.19
C LEU A 354 -21.55 -1.42 5.50
N THR A 355 -21.84 -0.27 6.10
CA THR A 355 -21.29 0.13 7.39
C THR A 355 -21.67 -0.84 8.50
N VAL A 356 -22.96 -1.23 8.57
CA VAL A 356 -23.44 -2.21 9.54
C VAL A 356 -22.76 -3.57 9.34
N ILE A 357 -22.64 -4.02 8.08
CA ILE A 357 -21.94 -5.28 7.75
C ILE A 357 -20.47 -5.23 8.19
N THR A 358 -19.77 -4.13 7.92
CA THR A 358 -18.37 -3.96 8.35
C THR A 358 -18.24 -3.97 9.87
N ILE A 359 -19.13 -3.31 10.60
CA ILE A 359 -19.13 -3.30 12.08
C ILE A 359 -19.38 -4.70 12.64
N ILE A 360 -20.42 -5.38 12.15
CA ILE A 360 -20.76 -6.74 12.59
C ILE A 360 -19.62 -7.70 12.28
N GLY A 361 -19.08 -7.66 11.06
CA GLY A 361 -17.94 -8.47 10.65
C GLY A 361 -16.71 -8.23 11.54
N SER A 362 -16.42 -6.96 11.86
CA SER A 362 -15.33 -6.61 12.79
C SER A 362 -15.56 -7.20 14.17
N ALA A 363 -16.76 -7.04 14.74
CA ALA A 363 -17.11 -7.57 16.06
C ALA A 363 -17.07 -9.11 16.10
N MET A 364 -17.53 -9.78 15.05
CA MET A 364 -17.45 -11.24 14.92
C MET A 364 -16.00 -11.70 14.86
N THR A 365 -15.14 -11.03 14.09
CA THR A 365 -13.71 -11.32 14.05
C THR A 365 -13.10 -11.16 15.43
N PHE A 366 -13.35 -10.04 16.12
CA PHE A 366 -12.81 -9.77 17.46
C PHE A 366 -13.20 -10.84 18.48
N LYS A 367 -14.42 -11.37 18.40
CA LYS A 367 -14.90 -12.46 19.26
C LYS A 367 -14.23 -13.81 18.96
N ASN A 368 -13.84 -14.05 17.71
CA ASN A 368 -13.38 -15.35 17.24
C ASN A 368 -11.85 -15.50 17.24
N ILE A 369 -11.11 -14.39 17.27
CA ILE A 369 -9.65 -14.42 17.36
C ILE A 369 -9.21 -14.25 18.81
N SER A 370 -8.26 -15.09 19.25
CA SER A 370 -7.72 -15.04 20.61
C SER A 370 -6.76 -13.87 20.78
N ASN A 371 -6.73 -13.30 21.99
CA ASN A 371 -5.77 -12.28 22.40
C ASN A 371 -5.03 -12.72 23.66
N ASP A 372 -4.22 -13.76 23.54
CA ASP A 372 -3.59 -14.41 24.70
C ASP A 372 -2.24 -13.76 25.07
N LEU A 373 -1.72 -12.84 24.25
CA LEU A 373 -0.43 -12.21 24.50
C LEU A 373 -0.41 -11.33 25.77
N PRO A 374 -1.41 -10.47 26.06
CA PRO A 374 -1.43 -9.70 27.30
C PRO A 374 -1.49 -10.61 28.54
N ILE A 375 -2.19 -11.74 28.45
CA ILE A 375 -2.25 -12.75 29.52
C ILE A 375 -0.85 -13.33 29.75
N TYR A 376 -0.19 -13.78 28.68
CA TYR A 376 1.17 -14.30 28.74
C TYR A 376 2.16 -13.27 29.33
N GLN A 377 2.07 -12.00 28.95
CA GLN A 377 2.93 -10.95 29.49
C GLN A 377 2.73 -10.73 30.99
N ALA A 378 1.48 -10.76 31.46
CA ALA A 378 1.17 -10.70 32.88
C ALA A 378 1.70 -11.93 33.64
N ASP A 379 1.53 -13.13 33.05
CA ASP A 379 2.01 -14.38 33.61
C ASP A 379 3.56 -14.43 33.66
N MET A 380 4.27 -13.89 32.66
CA MET A 380 5.75 -13.78 32.70
C MET A 380 6.27 -12.81 33.77
N LYS A 381 5.54 -11.73 34.06
CA LYS A 381 5.89 -10.86 35.20
C LYS A 381 5.72 -11.61 36.51
N ARG A 382 4.59 -12.30 36.67
CA ARG A 382 4.31 -13.12 37.86
C ARG A 382 5.34 -14.22 38.04
N PHE A 383 5.77 -14.86 36.95
CA PHE A 383 6.84 -15.85 36.95
C PHE A 383 8.13 -15.28 37.55
N SER A 384 8.56 -14.10 37.11
CA SER A 384 9.77 -13.45 37.63
C SER A 384 9.67 -13.14 39.14
N ASP A 385 8.49 -12.76 39.62
CA ASP A 385 8.25 -12.47 41.04
C ASP A 385 8.31 -13.77 41.87
N ILE A 386 7.71 -14.87 41.39
CA ILE A 386 7.70 -16.18 42.06
C ILE A 386 9.10 -16.82 42.05
N GLU A 387 9.80 -16.77 40.91
CA GLU A 387 11.19 -17.22 40.80
C GLU A 387 12.07 -16.53 41.84
N SER A 388 11.93 -15.21 41.98
CA SER A 388 12.70 -14.44 42.97
C SER A 388 12.45 -14.96 44.38
N MET A 389 11.19 -15.23 44.75
CA MET A 389 10.83 -15.79 46.05
C MET A 389 11.36 -17.21 46.26
N ALA A 390 11.40 -18.03 45.21
CA ALA A 390 11.96 -19.38 45.26
C ALA A 390 13.47 -19.38 45.49
N LEU A 391 14.18 -18.43 44.85
CA LEU A 391 15.64 -18.29 44.92
C LEU A 391 16.15 -17.68 46.23
N GLU A 392 15.28 -17.09 47.06
CA GLU A 392 15.66 -16.52 48.36
C GLU A 392 16.35 -17.52 49.30
N ILE A 393 16.16 -18.83 49.11
CA ILE A 393 16.85 -19.86 49.90
C ILE A 393 18.39 -19.75 49.81
N TYR A 394 18.92 -19.20 48.71
CA TYR A 394 20.35 -19.00 48.51
C TYR A 394 20.90 -17.80 49.29
N ASN A 395 20.01 -16.94 49.81
CA ASN A 395 20.37 -15.77 50.61
C ASN A 395 20.30 -16.05 52.12
N LEU A 396 19.95 -17.27 52.53
CA LEU A 396 19.88 -17.64 53.94
C LEU A 396 21.27 -17.56 54.59
N PRO A 397 21.37 -17.07 55.85
CA PRO A 397 22.63 -17.05 56.60
C PRO A 397 23.25 -18.44 56.73
N LYS A 398 24.58 -18.53 56.71
CA LYS A 398 25.31 -19.81 56.81
C LYS A 398 25.09 -20.54 58.14
N ASP A 399 24.72 -19.80 59.19
CA ASP A 399 24.40 -20.28 60.53
C ASP A 399 22.92 -20.62 60.73
N THR A 400 22.12 -20.64 59.67
CA THR A 400 20.70 -21.01 59.73
C THR A 400 20.54 -22.43 60.29
N PRO A 401 19.72 -22.63 61.35
CA PRO A 401 19.44 -23.96 61.89
C PRO A 401 18.92 -24.94 60.85
N LYS A 402 19.31 -26.23 60.95
CA LYS A 402 18.96 -27.27 59.97
C LYS A 402 17.45 -27.40 59.74
N ASP A 403 16.67 -27.40 60.81
CA ASP A 403 15.20 -27.45 60.78
C ASP A 403 14.60 -26.28 60.02
N LYS A 404 15.08 -25.06 60.29
CA LYS A 404 14.66 -23.86 59.55
C LYS A 404 15.08 -23.91 58.08
N LEU A 405 16.27 -24.41 57.77
CA LEU A 405 16.75 -24.54 56.40
C LEU A 405 15.90 -25.54 55.59
N LEU A 406 15.56 -26.69 56.19
CA LEU A 406 14.66 -27.67 55.58
C LEU A 406 13.25 -27.09 55.37
N ASP A 407 12.74 -26.32 56.33
CA ASP A 407 11.45 -25.64 56.22
C ASP A 407 11.43 -24.64 55.06
N GLU A 408 12.43 -23.77 54.95
CA GLU A 408 12.55 -22.77 53.87
C GLU A 408 12.68 -23.45 52.50
N ILE A 409 13.49 -24.52 52.37
CA ILE A 409 13.62 -25.25 51.11
C ILE A 409 12.28 -25.86 50.70
N LYS A 410 11.53 -26.43 51.64
CA LYS A 410 10.27 -27.13 51.36
C LYS A 410 9.11 -26.17 51.12
N ASN A 411 8.86 -25.26 52.05
CA ASN A 411 7.67 -24.41 52.09
C ASN A 411 7.84 -23.12 51.30
N ARG A 412 9.07 -22.72 50.96
CA ARG A 412 9.36 -21.57 50.12
C ARG A 412 9.89 -22.02 48.76
N GLY A 413 11.06 -22.65 48.74
CA GLY A 413 11.74 -23.03 47.51
C GLY A 413 10.93 -23.97 46.61
N ILE A 414 10.66 -25.19 47.09
CA ILE A 414 9.91 -26.21 46.34
C ILE A 414 8.48 -25.75 46.08
N TYR A 415 7.84 -25.07 47.04
CA TYR A 415 6.50 -24.52 46.86
C TYR A 415 6.43 -23.54 45.68
N TYR A 416 7.25 -22.49 45.68
CA TYR A 416 7.23 -21.48 44.61
C TYR A 416 7.68 -22.02 43.25
N TRP A 417 8.65 -22.95 43.21
CA TRP A 417 8.99 -23.61 41.96
C TRP A 417 7.85 -24.47 41.38
N ASN A 418 6.98 -25.05 42.22
CA ASN A 418 5.78 -25.73 41.74
C ASN A 418 4.73 -24.75 41.23
N GLU A 419 4.54 -23.61 41.93
CA GLU A 419 3.65 -22.54 41.46
C GLU A 419 4.06 -22.03 40.07
N ASP A 420 5.36 -21.78 39.86
CA ASP A 420 5.90 -21.40 38.55
C ASP A 420 5.73 -22.49 37.49
N LEU A 421 5.95 -23.75 37.87
CA LEU A 421 5.74 -24.86 36.95
C LEU A 421 4.28 -24.97 36.49
N GLU A 422 3.31 -24.78 37.39
CA GLU A 422 1.89 -24.79 37.04
C GLU A 422 1.49 -23.57 36.21
N LEU A 423 2.06 -22.39 36.49
CA LEU A 423 1.88 -21.19 35.67
C LEU A 423 2.36 -21.41 34.23
N VAL A 424 3.58 -21.93 34.06
CA VAL A 424 4.13 -22.18 32.71
C VAL A 424 3.36 -23.30 31.98
N LYS A 425 2.89 -24.35 32.67
CA LYS A 425 2.03 -25.39 32.08
C LYS A 425 0.68 -24.84 31.62
N LYS A 426 0.13 -23.86 32.32
CA LYS A 426 -1.08 -23.14 31.88
C LYS A 426 -0.78 -22.36 30.59
N ASP A 427 0.38 -21.71 30.53
CA ASP A 427 0.80 -20.89 29.38
C ASP A 427 1.07 -21.70 28.12
N GLU A 428 1.44 -22.97 28.22
CA GLU A 428 1.57 -23.89 27.07
C GLU A 428 0.26 -24.04 26.27
N LYS A 429 -0.89 -23.71 26.87
CA LYS A 429 -2.21 -23.78 26.24
C LYS A 429 -2.64 -22.46 25.57
N LEU A 430 -1.90 -21.38 25.79
CA LEU A 430 -2.20 -20.07 25.22
C LEU A 430 -1.90 -20.09 23.72
N LYS A 431 -2.75 -19.42 22.94
CA LYS A 431 -2.56 -19.18 21.51
C LYS A 431 -1.63 -18.00 21.32
N ILE A 432 -0.35 -18.22 21.65
CA ILE A 432 0.74 -17.27 21.45
C ILE A 432 1.69 -17.73 20.32
N PRO A 433 2.47 -16.81 19.74
CA PRO A 433 3.41 -17.12 18.68
C PRO A 433 4.41 -18.24 19.01
N LYS A 434 4.82 -18.99 17.99
CA LYS A 434 5.75 -20.12 18.12
C LYS A 434 7.05 -19.79 18.90
N PRO A 435 7.71 -18.63 18.72
CA PRO A 435 8.89 -18.30 19.52
C PRO A 435 8.60 -18.19 21.01
N LEU A 436 7.47 -17.59 21.39
CA LEU A 436 7.05 -17.48 22.80
C LEU A 436 6.64 -18.84 23.36
N LEU A 437 5.96 -19.70 22.58
CA LEU A 437 5.69 -21.08 22.99
C LEU A 437 6.98 -21.87 23.23
N ALA A 438 8.02 -21.69 22.40
CA ALA A 438 9.32 -22.32 22.60
C ALA A 438 10.01 -21.82 23.87
N GLN A 439 9.92 -20.52 24.16
CA GLN A 439 10.39 -19.92 25.41
C GLN A 439 9.66 -20.50 26.63
N THR A 440 8.33 -20.62 26.57
CA THR A 440 7.51 -21.28 27.62
C THR A 440 7.96 -22.72 27.86
N GLY A 441 8.24 -23.48 26.80
CA GLY A 441 8.78 -24.84 26.92
C GLY A 441 10.13 -24.89 27.65
N LYS A 442 11.02 -23.92 27.40
CA LYS A 442 12.31 -23.80 28.10
C LYS A 442 12.16 -23.39 29.55
N LEU A 443 11.25 -22.48 29.87
CA LEU A 443 10.93 -22.11 31.25
C LEU A 443 10.37 -23.30 32.05
N LYS A 444 9.59 -24.17 31.41
CA LYS A 444 9.10 -25.41 32.02
C LYS A 444 10.24 -26.37 32.32
N GLU A 445 11.17 -26.55 31.39
CA GLU A 445 12.37 -27.37 31.61
C GLU A 445 13.21 -26.81 32.78
N TYR A 446 13.39 -25.50 32.81
CA TYR A 446 14.07 -24.78 33.89
C TYR A 446 13.42 -25.04 35.27
N CYS A 447 12.09 -24.87 35.39
CA CYS A 447 11.36 -25.14 36.65
C CYS A 447 11.51 -26.60 37.10
N ASN A 448 11.42 -27.55 36.17
CA ASN A 448 11.58 -28.98 36.50
C ASN A 448 12.98 -29.29 37.02
N LEU A 449 14.03 -28.71 36.43
CA LEU A 449 15.40 -28.89 36.90
C LEU A 449 15.62 -28.23 38.27
N ARG A 450 15.06 -27.04 38.49
CA ARG A 450 15.09 -26.35 39.79
C ARG A 450 14.42 -27.18 40.89
N LEU A 451 13.23 -27.73 40.63
CA LEU A 451 12.53 -28.63 41.55
C LEU A 451 13.38 -29.85 41.91
N LYS A 452 13.96 -30.53 40.92
CA LYS A 452 14.84 -31.69 41.15
C LYS A 452 16.06 -31.30 41.99
N CYS A 453 16.68 -30.16 41.70
CA CYS A 453 17.81 -29.64 42.45
C CYS A 453 17.42 -29.38 43.91
N TYR A 454 16.31 -28.70 44.17
CA TYR A 454 15.84 -28.38 45.53
C TYR A 454 15.45 -29.63 46.32
N GLN A 455 14.83 -30.61 45.67
CA GLN A 455 14.52 -31.90 46.29
C GLN A 455 15.78 -32.68 46.69
N LEU A 456 16.85 -32.64 45.88
CA LEU A 456 18.13 -33.25 46.21
C LEU A 456 18.87 -32.48 47.31
N ILE A 457 18.83 -31.15 47.29
CA ILE A 457 19.40 -30.31 48.36
C ILE A 457 18.70 -30.61 49.69
N TYR A 458 17.36 -30.69 49.69
CA TYR A 458 16.59 -31.07 50.88
C TYR A 458 17.05 -32.43 51.42
N LYS A 459 17.12 -33.47 50.55
CA LYS A 459 17.56 -34.81 50.96
C LYS A 459 18.99 -34.83 51.48
N ALA A 460 19.91 -34.12 50.84
CA ALA A 460 21.30 -34.03 51.27
C ALA A 460 21.42 -33.45 52.68
N ILE A 461 20.65 -32.39 52.99
CA ILE A 461 20.62 -31.77 54.31
C ILE A 461 19.93 -32.67 55.35
N ASP A 462 18.80 -33.27 54.98
CA ASP A 462 18.00 -34.13 55.87
C ASP A 462 18.79 -35.38 56.30
N GLU A 463 19.40 -36.07 55.32
CA GLU A 463 20.21 -37.27 55.50
C GLU A 463 21.66 -37.00 55.96
N ASP A 464 22.08 -35.72 55.98
CA ASP A 464 23.47 -35.30 56.28
C ASP A 464 24.51 -36.03 55.42
N THR A 465 24.34 -35.96 54.10
CA THR A 465 25.14 -36.73 53.12
C THR A 465 25.51 -35.93 51.87
N ASP A 466 26.71 -36.19 51.33
CA ASP A 466 27.20 -35.63 50.07
C ASP A 466 26.80 -36.46 48.83
N LYS A 467 26.08 -37.57 49.01
CA LYS A 467 25.72 -38.52 47.94
C LYS A 467 25.08 -37.87 46.71
N TYR A 468 24.37 -36.77 46.89
CA TYR A 468 23.62 -36.09 45.82
C TYR A 468 24.38 -34.96 45.12
N LYS A 469 25.59 -34.62 45.59
CA LYS A 469 26.36 -33.45 45.14
C LYS A 469 26.62 -33.44 43.63
N GLU A 470 27.06 -34.56 43.06
CA GLU A 470 27.34 -34.67 41.61
C GLU A 470 26.08 -34.49 40.75
N GLN A 471 24.94 -35.02 41.21
CA GLN A 471 23.66 -34.84 40.51
C GLN A 471 23.17 -33.39 40.58
N ILE A 472 23.32 -32.73 41.75
CA ILE A 472 23.02 -31.31 41.93
C ILE A 472 23.89 -30.45 40.99
N GLU A 473 25.19 -30.71 40.93
CA GLU A 473 26.11 -30.01 40.02
C GLU A 473 25.73 -30.23 38.54
N THR A 474 25.29 -31.43 38.18
CA THR A 474 24.79 -31.74 36.82
C THR A 474 23.54 -30.94 36.49
N TYR A 475 22.56 -30.88 37.38
CA TYR A 475 21.35 -30.06 37.17
C TYR A 475 21.67 -28.57 37.11
N ASN A 476 22.59 -28.07 37.94
CA ASN A 476 23.02 -26.67 37.88
C ASN A 476 23.68 -26.32 36.54
N LYS A 477 24.49 -27.22 35.96
CA LYS A 477 25.04 -27.03 34.60
C LYS A 477 23.95 -26.97 33.53
N GLN A 478 22.96 -27.86 33.60
CA GLN A 478 21.82 -27.86 32.67
C GLN A 478 20.98 -26.59 32.81
N ILE A 479 20.69 -26.16 34.04
CA ILE A 479 20.01 -24.89 34.35
C ILE A 479 20.76 -23.72 33.71
N GLN A 480 22.09 -23.65 33.90
CA GLN A 480 22.89 -22.58 33.33
C GLN A 480 22.81 -22.55 31.80
N SER A 481 22.83 -23.72 31.14
CA SER A 481 22.64 -23.81 29.69
C SER A 481 21.30 -23.23 29.24
N ILE A 482 20.21 -23.53 29.95
CA ILE A 482 18.88 -22.99 29.63
C ILE A 482 18.83 -21.47 29.84
N ILE A 483 19.42 -20.97 30.92
CA ILE A 483 19.50 -19.52 31.18
C ILE A 483 20.26 -18.82 30.05
N ASP A 484 21.37 -19.40 29.60
CA ASP A 484 22.18 -18.83 28.51
C ASP A 484 21.43 -18.86 27.17
N GLU A 485 20.65 -19.91 26.89
CA GLU A 485 19.76 -19.99 25.73
C GLU A 485 18.67 -18.89 25.79
N LEU A 486 17.99 -18.75 26.93
CA LEU A 486 16.94 -17.74 27.12
C LEU A 486 17.49 -16.31 26.98
N LYS A 487 18.71 -16.05 27.47
CA LYS A 487 19.38 -14.75 27.31
C LYS A 487 19.72 -14.42 25.86
N ARG A 488 20.18 -15.41 25.08
CA ARG A 488 20.47 -15.22 23.65
C ARG A 488 19.22 -14.87 22.86
N VAL A 489 18.10 -15.53 23.15
CA VAL A 489 16.81 -15.27 22.49
C VAL A 489 16.30 -13.85 22.77
N ASN A 490 16.50 -13.31 23.97
CA ASN A 490 16.09 -11.94 24.32
C ASN A 490 17.03 -10.84 23.77
N SER A 491 18.17 -11.21 23.19
CA SER A 491 19.15 -10.27 22.62
C SER A 491 19.08 -10.14 21.08
N GLN A 492 18.17 -10.87 20.45
CA GLN A 492 17.82 -10.84 19.03
C GLN A 492 16.42 -10.29 18.87
#